data_AF-A0A968J0L8-F1
#
_entry.id   AF-A0A968J0L8-F1
#
_cell.length_a   1.000
_cell.length_b   1.000
_cell.length_c   1.000
_cell.angle_alpha   90.00
_cell.angle_beta   90.00
_cell.angle_gamma   90.00
#
_symmetry.space_group_name_H-M   'P 1'
#
loop_
_entity.id
_entity.type
_entity.pdbx_description
1 polymer ?
#
loop_
_entity_poly.entity_id
_entity_poly.type
_entity_poly.pdbx_seq_one_letter_code
_entity_poly.pdbx_strand_id
1 'polypeptide(L)'
;MCNPPLLAIFSDAGGAALAQRDWMSSDPPIPEGVVLESLSSRTSVAEDQAVLFVTPAVYGIEQVEQVCNTISRQNSDHRPVVLLNPQLQDAATVGVGLSGRRLQQRFINTFEPCYYLRPLGNGALFRVYPYPWTIWTQDSETGEYQLLDTTDSQPSGEDLAEIFARNYPSTNSFWAGLRRFLQALQR
;
A
#
# COMPACT_ATOMS: atom_id res chain seq x y z
N MET A 1 7.88 3.61 -33.89
CA MET A 1 6.59 3.64 -33.17
C MET A 1 6.92 4.03 -31.74
N CYS A 2 6.32 5.09 -31.20
CA CYS A 2 6.53 5.51 -29.82
C CYS A 2 5.80 4.52 -28.89
N ASN A 3 6.44 4.09 -27.80
CA ASN A 3 5.80 3.23 -26.81
C ASN A 3 4.69 3.99 -26.07
N PRO A 4 3.63 3.31 -25.61
CA PRO A 4 2.61 3.95 -24.80
C PRO A 4 3.23 4.51 -23.52
N PRO A 5 2.88 5.74 -23.09
CA PRO A 5 3.45 6.37 -21.91
C PRO A 5 3.20 5.61 -20.60
N LEU A 6 2.12 4.82 -20.48
CA LEU A 6 1.78 4.10 -19.25
C LEU A 6 1.40 2.62 -19.50
N LEU A 7 2.00 1.72 -18.72
CA LEU A 7 1.58 0.32 -18.59
C LEU A 7 0.92 0.08 -17.24
N ALA A 8 -0.36 -0.28 -17.23
CA ALA A 8 -1.08 -0.72 -16.05
C ALA A 8 -1.09 -2.25 -15.99
N ILE A 9 -0.39 -2.82 -15.00
CA ILE A 9 -0.22 -4.25 -14.81
C ILE A 9 -1.11 -4.71 -13.65
N PHE A 10 -2.12 -5.51 -13.95
CA PHE A 10 -3.03 -6.09 -12.96
C PHE A 10 -2.45 -7.39 -12.39
N SER A 11 -2.85 -7.72 -11.16
CA SER A 11 -2.45 -8.95 -10.48
C SER A 11 -2.82 -10.23 -11.22
N ASP A 12 -3.90 -10.20 -12.00
CA ASP A 12 -4.46 -11.35 -12.71
C ASP A 12 -5.20 -10.94 -14.00
N ALA A 13 -5.46 -11.93 -14.85
CA ALA A 13 -6.13 -11.75 -16.14
C ALA A 13 -7.60 -11.31 -16.01
N GLY A 14 -8.29 -11.69 -14.92
CA GLY A 14 -9.67 -11.30 -14.67
C GLY A 14 -9.78 -9.81 -14.40
N GLY A 15 -8.93 -9.28 -13.52
CA GLY A 15 -8.82 -7.86 -13.23
C GLY A 15 -8.49 -7.03 -14.47
N ALA A 16 -7.50 -7.47 -15.26
CA ALA A 16 -7.13 -6.81 -16.51
C ALA A 16 -8.28 -6.77 -17.52
N ALA A 17 -8.95 -7.91 -17.75
CA ALA A 17 -10.06 -8.00 -18.69
C ALA A 17 -11.28 -7.18 -18.24
N LEU A 18 -11.56 -7.15 -16.93
CA LEU A 18 -12.64 -6.36 -16.36
C LEU A 18 -12.38 -4.86 -16.55
N ALA A 19 -11.18 -4.39 -16.24
CA ALA A 19 -10.77 -3.00 -16.46
C ALA A 19 -10.81 -2.64 -17.95
N GLN A 20 -10.36 -3.54 -18.83
CA GLN A 20 -10.42 -3.33 -20.28
C GLN A 20 -11.85 -3.11 -20.76
N ARG A 21 -12.81 -3.90 -20.27
CA ARG A 21 -14.23 -3.78 -20.62
C ARG A 21 -14.85 -2.49 -20.07
N ASP A 22 -14.64 -2.24 -18.77
CA ASP A 22 -15.36 -1.20 -18.03
C ASP A 22 -14.75 0.19 -18.26
N TRP A 23 -13.43 0.30 -18.37
CA TRP A 23 -12.75 1.60 -18.50
C TRP A 23 -12.62 2.05 -19.96
N MET A 24 -12.59 1.16 -20.95
CA MET A 24 -12.71 1.60 -22.35
C MET A 24 -14.11 2.16 -22.66
N SER A 25 -15.11 1.72 -21.91
CA SER A 25 -16.51 2.14 -22.07
C SER A 25 -16.90 3.27 -21.10
N SER A 26 -15.98 3.79 -20.29
CA SER A 26 -16.26 4.88 -19.36
C SER A 26 -16.36 6.23 -20.08
N ASP A 27 -17.00 7.21 -19.42
CA ASP A 27 -17.04 8.60 -19.88
C ASP A 27 -16.41 9.51 -18.79
N PRO A 28 -15.20 10.05 -19.01
CA PRO A 28 -14.37 9.86 -20.20
C PRO A 28 -13.74 8.45 -20.26
N PRO A 29 -13.36 7.97 -21.46
CA PRO A 29 -12.66 6.69 -21.61
C PRO A 29 -11.23 6.80 -21.08
N ILE A 30 -10.54 5.65 -20.96
CA ILE A 30 -9.11 5.66 -20.63
C ILE A 30 -8.33 6.58 -21.60
N PRO A 31 -7.38 7.38 -21.10
CA PRO A 31 -6.54 8.21 -21.95
C PRO A 31 -5.79 7.39 -23.01
N GLU A 32 -5.59 7.97 -24.18
CA GLU A 32 -4.71 7.39 -25.19
C GLU A 32 -3.30 7.18 -24.61
N GLY A 33 -2.69 6.04 -24.92
CA GLY A 33 -1.35 5.71 -24.41
C GLY A 33 -1.30 4.97 -23.08
N VAL A 34 -2.45 4.58 -22.53
CA VAL A 34 -2.52 3.61 -21.43
C VAL A 34 -2.75 2.21 -21.99
N VAL A 35 -1.86 1.27 -21.64
CA VAL A 35 -2.02 -0.15 -21.95
C VAL A 35 -2.33 -0.92 -20.67
N LEU A 36 -3.31 -1.81 -20.74
CA LEU A 36 -3.68 -2.68 -19.63
C LEU A 36 -3.17 -4.10 -19.90
N GLU A 37 -2.46 -4.68 -18.95
CA GLU A 37 -1.95 -6.06 -19.04
C GLU A 37 -2.13 -6.79 -17.71
N SER A 38 -2.14 -8.12 -17.76
CA SER A 38 -2.02 -8.96 -16.57
C SER A 38 -0.57 -9.33 -16.31
N LEU A 39 -0.18 -9.36 -15.04
CA LEU A 39 1.14 -9.81 -14.61
C LEU A 39 1.40 -11.25 -15.05
N SER A 40 2.52 -11.48 -15.73
CA SER A 40 2.94 -12.80 -16.19
C SER A 40 4.46 -12.90 -16.27
N SER A 41 4.99 -14.10 -16.48
CA SER A 41 6.43 -14.31 -16.73
C SER A 41 6.94 -13.66 -18.02
N ARG A 42 6.04 -13.19 -18.89
CA ARG A 42 6.36 -12.53 -20.16
C ARG A 42 6.21 -11.00 -20.08
N THR A 43 5.76 -10.47 -18.94
CA THR A 43 5.59 -9.03 -18.77
C THR A 43 6.93 -8.34 -18.96
N SER A 44 6.98 -7.44 -19.94
CA SER A 44 8.18 -6.69 -20.33
C SER A 44 7.85 -5.21 -20.41
N VAL A 45 8.76 -4.37 -19.94
CA VAL A 45 8.55 -2.92 -19.89
C VAL A 45 9.54 -2.23 -20.80
N ALA A 46 9.05 -1.30 -21.62
CA ALA A 46 9.89 -0.49 -22.50
C ALA A 46 10.63 0.63 -21.73
N GLU A 47 11.76 1.09 -22.29
CA GLU A 47 12.65 2.07 -21.65
C GLU A 47 12.01 3.44 -21.35
N ASP A 48 10.95 3.83 -22.06
CA ASP A 48 10.29 5.14 -21.91
C ASP A 48 8.90 5.06 -21.25
N GLN A 49 8.54 3.90 -20.68
CA GLN A 49 7.18 3.64 -20.20
C GLN A 49 7.08 3.73 -18.67
N ALA A 50 6.12 4.51 -18.17
CA ALA A 50 5.73 4.49 -16.75
C ALA A 50 4.98 3.19 -16.41
N VAL A 51 5.10 2.73 -15.17
CA VAL A 51 4.48 1.48 -14.74
C VAL A 51 3.57 1.69 -13.53
N LEU A 52 2.35 1.18 -13.64
CA LEU A 52 1.36 1.13 -12.57
C LEU A 52 1.00 -0.32 -12.30
N PHE A 53 1.40 -0.86 -11.15
CA PHE A 53 0.85 -2.14 -10.70
C PHE A 53 -0.48 -1.91 -9.99
N VAL A 54 -1.52 -2.58 -10.46
CA VAL A 54 -2.85 -2.54 -9.86
C VAL A 54 -3.02 -3.76 -8.97
N THR A 55 -3.22 -3.49 -7.67
CA THR A 55 -3.45 -4.51 -6.63
C THR A 55 -2.43 -5.66 -6.62
N PRO A 56 -1.12 -5.40 -6.74
CA PRO A 56 -0.13 -6.48 -6.72
C PRO A 56 -0.22 -7.26 -5.41
N ALA A 57 -0.23 -8.58 -5.51
CA ALA A 57 -0.43 -9.48 -4.38
C ALA A 57 0.81 -10.33 -4.09
N VAL A 58 0.85 -10.92 -2.89
CA VAL A 58 1.98 -11.73 -2.41
C VAL A 58 2.36 -12.86 -3.39
N TYR A 59 1.39 -13.50 -4.04
CA TYR A 59 1.67 -14.59 -4.98
C TYR A 59 2.39 -14.16 -6.27
N GLY A 60 2.31 -12.87 -6.64
CA GLY A 60 2.96 -12.31 -7.82
C GLY A 60 4.22 -11.49 -7.50
N ILE A 61 4.66 -11.48 -6.24
CA ILE A 61 5.68 -10.54 -5.78
C ILE A 61 7.02 -10.72 -6.49
N GLU A 62 7.39 -11.95 -6.81
CA GLU A 62 8.65 -12.23 -7.51
C GLU A 62 8.66 -11.60 -8.91
N GLN A 63 7.52 -11.65 -9.62
CA GLN A 63 7.39 -11.04 -10.94
C GLN A 63 7.37 -9.52 -10.86
N VAL A 64 6.69 -8.95 -9.85
CA VAL A 64 6.74 -7.49 -9.59
C VAL A 64 8.17 -7.04 -9.31
N GLU A 65 8.90 -7.77 -8.45
CA GLU A 65 10.31 -7.50 -8.11
C GLU A 65 11.21 -7.63 -9.37
N GLN A 66 10.98 -8.62 -10.23
CA GLN A 66 11.71 -8.77 -11.50
C GLN A 66 11.50 -7.59 -12.45
N VAL A 67 10.24 -7.14 -12.62
CA VAL A 67 9.91 -5.99 -13.46
C VAL A 67 10.56 -4.72 -12.91
N CYS A 68 10.43 -4.46 -11.61
CA CYS A 68 11.05 -3.30 -10.97
C CYS A 68 12.57 -3.31 -11.11
N ASN A 69 13.21 -4.46 -10.90
CA ASN A 69 14.65 -4.61 -11.10
C ASN A 69 15.09 -4.39 -12.55
N THR A 70 14.24 -4.73 -13.52
CA THR A 70 14.50 -4.46 -14.94
C THR A 70 14.47 -2.96 -15.22
N ILE A 71 13.46 -2.27 -14.69
CA ILE A 71 13.31 -0.82 -14.79
C ILE A 71 14.52 -0.11 -14.16
N SER A 72 14.92 -0.52 -12.95
CA SER A 72 16.07 0.08 -12.26
C SER A 72 17.40 -0.10 -12.99
N ARG A 73 17.58 -1.18 -13.78
CA ARG A 73 18.83 -1.43 -14.54
C ARG A 73 18.93 -0.67 -15.85
N GLN A 74 17.80 -0.25 -16.42
CA GLN A 74 17.74 0.40 -17.73
C GLN A 74 18.19 1.88 -17.71
N ASN A 75 18.83 2.37 -16.63
CA ASN A 75 19.47 3.69 -16.51
C ASN A 75 18.56 4.87 -16.96
N SER A 76 17.25 4.75 -16.74
CA SER A 76 16.26 5.77 -17.10
C SER A 76 15.79 6.45 -15.81
N ASP A 77 16.53 7.48 -15.38
CA ASP A 77 16.45 8.15 -14.07
C ASP A 77 15.07 8.75 -13.70
N HIS A 78 14.08 8.71 -14.59
CA HIS A 78 12.83 9.48 -14.44
C HIS A 78 11.54 8.67 -14.69
N ARG A 79 11.57 7.34 -14.61
CA ARG A 79 10.36 6.53 -14.80
C ARG A 79 9.63 6.24 -13.49
N PRO A 80 8.39 6.74 -13.30
CA PRO A 80 7.63 6.41 -12.11
C PRO A 80 7.16 4.96 -12.15
N VAL A 81 7.37 4.26 -11.03
CA VAL A 81 6.77 2.96 -10.75
C VAL A 81 5.83 3.13 -9.56
N VAL A 82 4.54 2.89 -9.79
CA VAL A 82 3.49 3.07 -8.78
C VAL A 82 2.87 1.72 -8.44
N LEU A 83 2.75 1.43 -7.14
CA LEU A 83 1.98 0.30 -6.64
C LEU A 83 0.65 0.83 -6.10
N LEU A 84 -0.44 0.59 -6.80
CA LEU A 84 -1.78 0.96 -6.37
C LEU A 84 -2.42 -0.15 -5.55
N ASN A 85 -2.80 0.16 -4.31
CA ASN A 85 -3.40 -0.77 -3.36
C ASN A 85 -2.66 -2.12 -3.24
N PRO A 86 -1.34 -2.12 -2.99
CA PRO A 86 -0.55 -3.35 -2.90
C PRO A 86 -1.01 -4.23 -1.73
N GLN A 87 -1.34 -5.49 -2.02
CA GLN A 87 -1.64 -6.53 -1.04
C GLN A 87 -0.37 -7.30 -0.67
N LEU A 88 0.65 -6.56 -0.20
CA LEU A 88 1.99 -7.10 0.07
C LEU A 88 2.27 -7.29 1.56
N GLN A 89 1.43 -6.72 2.42
CA GLN A 89 1.58 -6.77 3.88
C GLN A 89 1.29 -8.15 4.46
N ASP A 90 0.50 -8.98 3.77
CA ASP A 90 0.18 -10.35 4.21
C ASP A 90 1.33 -11.34 4.04
N ALA A 91 2.38 -10.97 3.29
CA ALA A 91 3.60 -11.79 3.17
C ALA A 91 4.34 -11.95 4.52
N ALA A 92 4.11 -11.04 5.47
CA ALA A 92 4.67 -11.09 6.82
C ALA A 92 3.78 -11.84 7.83
N THR A 93 2.51 -12.11 7.50
CA THR A 93 1.48 -12.60 8.44
C THR A 93 1.24 -14.11 8.30
N VAL A 94 1.49 -14.69 7.11
CA VAL A 94 1.31 -16.14 6.88
C VAL A 94 2.62 -16.87 7.11
N GLY A 95 2.87 -17.44 8.30
CA GLY A 95 3.80 -18.57 8.54
C GLY A 95 5.28 -18.41 8.16
N VAL A 96 5.72 -17.26 7.67
CA VAL A 96 7.07 -17.06 7.10
C VAL A 96 7.72 -15.83 7.72
N GLY A 97 7.85 -15.82 9.05
CA GLY A 97 8.34 -14.67 9.82
C GLY A 97 9.69 -14.11 9.33
N LEU A 98 10.58 -14.94 8.77
CA LEU A 98 11.86 -14.51 8.24
C LEU A 98 11.76 -13.99 6.80
N SER A 99 11.05 -14.69 5.91
CA SER A 99 10.99 -14.28 4.49
C SER A 99 10.09 -13.07 4.26
N GLY A 100 9.04 -12.88 5.06
CA GLY A 100 8.22 -11.68 5.03
C GLY A 100 9.00 -10.42 5.43
N ARG A 101 9.78 -10.49 6.52
CA ARG A 101 10.69 -9.40 6.92
C ARG A 101 11.75 -9.10 5.87
N ARG A 102 12.35 -10.14 5.28
CA ARG A 102 13.33 -9.98 4.19
C ARG A 102 12.71 -9.32 2.96
N LEU A 103 11.50 -9.70 2.58
CA LEU A 103 10.77 -9.07 1.49
C LEU A 103 10.48 -7.59 1.79
N GLN A 104 10.04 -7.30 3.01
CA GLN A 104 9.79 -5.94 3.43
C GLN A 104 11.05 -5.08 3.34
N GLN A 105 12.18 -5.56 3.87
CA GLN A 105 13.45 -4.83 3.88
C GLN A 105 14.06 -4.67 2.49
N ARG A 106 14.02 -5.71 1.63
CA ARG A 106 14.70 -5.68 0.33
C ARG A 106 13.88 -5.01 -0.77
N PHE A 107 12.56 -4.97 -0.63
CA PHE A 107 11.65 -4.55 -1.70
C PHE A 107 10.60 -3.55 -1.24
N ILE A 108 9.74 -3.88 -0.27
CA ILE A 108 8.61 -2.98 0.07
C ILE A 108 9.11 -1.64 0.62
N ASN A 109 10.14 -1.66 1.46
CA ASN A 109 10.72 -0.46 2.07
C ASN A 109 11.50 0.43 1.08
N THR A 110 11.69 0.00 -0.17
CA THR A 110 12.29 0.85 -1.21
C THR A 110 11.28 1.77 -1.86
N PHE A 111 9.98 1.60 -1.59
CA PHE A 111 8.91 2.45 -2.10
C PHE A 111 8.57 3.56 -1.10
N GLU A 112 8.23 4.73 -1.63
CA GLU A 112 7.70 5.85 -0.86
C GLU A 112 6.17 5.74 -0.75
N PRO A 113 5.58 5.66 0.47
CA PRO A 113 4.12 5.60 0.60
C PRO A 113 3.44 6.94 0.25
N CYS A 114 3.00 7.14 -0.99
CA CYS A 114 2.43 8.43 -1.41
C CYS A 114 1.01 8.71 -0.88
N TYR A 115 0.21 7.67 -0.71
CA TYR A 115 -1.15 7.75 -0.18
C TYR A 115 -1.40 6.57 0.76
N TYR A 116 -1.90 6.85 1.95
CA TYR A 116 -2.20 5.81 2.93
C TYR A 116 -3.42 6.20 3.74
N LEU A 117 -4.39 5.29 3.85
CA LEU A 117 -5.53 5.42 4.73
C LEU A 117 -5.76 4.09 5.42
N ARG A 118 -5.64 4.09 6.75
CA ARG A 118 -5.94 2.93 7.58
C ARG A 118 -6.92 3.33 8.68
N PRO A 119 -8.15 2.83 8.64
CA PRO A 119 -9.06 2.89 9.77
C PRO A 119 -8.46 2.17 10.97
N LEU A 120 -8.57 2.79 12.15
CA LEU A 120 -8.21 2.24 13.44
C LEU A 120 -9.49 2.11 14.28
N GLY A 121 -9.44 1.35 15.38
CA GLY A 121 -10.61 1.20 16.24
C GLY A 121 -11.12 2.52 16.85
N ASN A 122 -10.25 3.52 16.98
CA ASN A 122 -10.50 4.76 17.72
C ASN A 122 -10.30 6.01 16.83
N GLY A 123 -10.18 5.83 15.51
CA GLY A 123 -9.73 6.89 14.60
C GLY A 123 -9.13 6.37 13.30
N ALA A 124 -8.17 7.09 12.73
CA ALA A 124 -7.53 6.71 11.47
C ALA A 124 -6.07 7.17 11.39
N LEU A 125 -5.25 6.40 10.68
CA LEU A 125 -3.92 6.83 10.22
C LEU A 125 -4.02 7.24 8.76
N PHE A 126 -3.55 8.45 8.44
CA PHE A 126 -3.70 9.02 7.12
C PHE A 126 -2.41 9.68 6.63
N ARG A 127 -2.12 9.56 5.33
CA ARG A 127 -1.02 10.24 4.66
C ARG A 127 -1.39 10.63 3.24
N VAL A 128 -0.98 11.84 2.87
CA VAL A 128 -0.92 12.33 1.48
C VAL A 128 0.43 13.00 1.29
N TYR A 129 1.30 12.44 0.46
CA TYR A 129 2.60 13.04 0.14
C TYR A 129 2.42 14.43 -0.50
N PRO A 130 3.26 15.44 -0.18
CA PRO A 130 4.47 15.39 0.65
C PRO A 130 4.22 15.66 2.15
N TYR A 131 2.97 15.71 2.59
CA TYR A 131 2.64 16.04 3.98
C TYR A 131 3.01 14.89 4.94
N PRO A 132 3.26 15.21 6.22
CA PRO A 132 3.56 14.21 7.24
C PRO A 132 2.38 13.25 7.44
N TRP A 133 2.65 12.16 8.15
CA TRP A 133 1.62 11.26 8.62
C TRP A 133 0.75 11.99 9.64
N THR A 134 -0.57 11.78 9.54
CA THR A 134 -1.56 12.37 10.43
C THR A 134 -2.31 11.27 11.15
N ILE A 135 -2.40 11.37 12.47
CA ILE A 135 -3.16 10.47 13.32
C ILE A 135 -4.43 11.21 13.69
N TRP A 136 -5.57 10.60 13.43
CA TRP A 136 -6.89 11.14 13.72
C TRP A 136 -7.57 10.28 14.76
N THR A 137 -8.38 10.90 15.60
CA THR A 137 -9.30 10.23 16.51
C THR A 137 -10.74 10.47 16.06
N GLN A 138 -11.60 9.49 16.29
CA GLN A 138 -13.03 9.60 16.00
C GLN A 138 -13.78 9.83 17.32
N ASP A 139 -14.55 10.91 17.38
CA ASP A 139 -15.46 11.18 18.48
C ASP A 139 -16.58 10.12 18.49
N SER A 140 -16.81 9.49 19.65
CA SER A 140 -17.75 8.37 19.74
C SER A 140 -19.22 8.78 19.70
N GLU A 141 -19.54 10.05 19.98
CA GLU A 141 -20.93 10.55 20.02
C GLU A 141 -21.35 11.16 18.69
N THR A 142 -20.48 11.98 18.10
CA THR A 142 -20.71 12.72 16.86
C THR A 142 -20.22 11.98 15.62
N GLY A 143 -19.25 11.06 15.78
CA GLY A 143 -18.60 10.36 14.68
C GLY A 143 -17.58 11.21 13.91
N GLU A 144 -17.35 12.46 14.33
CA GLU A 144 -16.43 13.39 13.68
C GLU A 144 -14.96 13.01 13.92
N TYR A 145 -14.11 13.31 12.94
CA TYR A 145 -12.68 13.07 13.02
C TYR A 145 -11.94 14.33 13.42
N GLN A 146 -11.09 14.23 14.43
CA GLN A 146 -10.24 15.31 14.91
C GLN A 146 -8.77 14.92 14.80
N LEU A 147 -7.91 15.86 14.39
CA LEU A 147 -6.48 15.63 14.29
C LEU A 147 -5.90 15.46 15.70
N LEU A 148 -5.23 14.34 15.93
CA LEU A 148 -4.65 13.98 17.22
C LEU A 148 -3.16 14.31 17.29
N ASP A 149 -2.40 13.91 16.26
CA ASP A 149 -0.96 14.13 16.20
C ASP A 149 -0.43 14.01 14.76
N THR A 150 0.81 14.41 14.54
CA THR A 150 1.52 14.31 13.25
C THR A 150 2.92 13.74 13.42
N THR A 151 3.34 12.86 12.51
CA THR A 151 4.68 12.25 12.53
C THR A 151 5.35 12.30 11.16
N ASP A 152 6.68 12.45 11.12
CA ASP A 152 7.43 12.52 9.85
C ASP A 152 7.52 11.15 9.17
N SER A 153 7.59 10.07 9.95
CA SER A 153 7.61 8.69 9.47
C SER A 153 6.34 7.93 9.83
N GLN A 154 6.11 6.79 9.17
CA GLN A 154 4.96 5.94 9.45
C GLN A 154 5.02 5.47 10.92
N PRO A 155 4.03 5.79 11.75
CA PRO A 155 4.04 5.38 13.14
C PRO A 155 3.84 3.86 13.24
N SER A 156 4.62 3.23 14.11
CA SER A 156 4.45 1.82 14.46
C SER A 156 3.17 1.60 15.28
N GLY A 157 2.81 0.34 15.51
CA GLY A 157 1.67 0.02 16.37
C GLY A 157 1.87 0.45 17.83
N GLU A 158 3.12 0.55 18.28
CA GLU A 158 3.49 1.03 19.61
C GLU A 158 3.38 2.54 19.69
N ASP A 159 3.93 3.27 18.71
CA ASP A 159 3.82 4.73 18.62
C ASP A 159 2.36 5.17 18.60
N LEU A 160 1.53 4.50 17.80
CA LEU A 160 0.08 4.76 17.78
C LEU A 160 -0.54 4.56 19.16
N ALA A 161 -0.20 3.47 19.86
CA ALA A 161 -0.75 3.19 21.17
C ALA A 161 -0.36 4.27 22.20
N GLU A 162 0.89 4.75 22.15
CA GLU A 162 1.37 5.83 23.01
C GLU A 162 0.66 7.16 22.72
N ILE A 163 0.54 7.54 21.44
CA ILE A 163 -0.15 8.77 21.01
C ILE A 163 -1.60 8.77 21.51
N PHE A 164 -2.33 7.65 21.33
CA PHE A 164 -3.70 7.54 21.83
C PHE A 164 -3.77 7.56 23.36
N ALA A 165 -2.85 6.89 24.06
CA ALA A 165 -2.85 6.84 25.53
C ALA A 165 -2.55 8.21 26.16
N ARG A 166 -1.66 9.01 25.55
CA ARG A 166 -1.31 10.36 26.02
C ARG A 166 -2.48 11.34 25.90
N ASN A 167 -3.22 11.28 24.80
CA ASN A 167 -4.31 12.22 24.52
C ASN A 167 -5.66 11.78 25.11
N TYR A 168 -5.86 10.48 25.31
CA TYR A 168 -7.04 9.90 25.97
C TYR A 168 -6.61 8.99 27.12
N PRO A 169 -6.14 9.57 28.25
CA PRO A 169 -5.77 8.81 29.42
C PRO A 169 -7.03 8.19 30.04
N SER A 170 -7.39 6.98 29.59
CA SER A 170 -8.46 6.22 30.22
C SER A 170 -7.92 5.53 31.47
N THR A 171 -8.65 5.66 32.59
CA THR A 171 -8.43 4.89 33.84
C THR A 171 -8.50 3.37 33.62
N ASN A 172 -8.97 2.92 32.44
CA ASN A 172 -9.09 1.53 31.99
C ASN A 172 -7.90 1.00 31.16
N SER A 173 -6.86 1.80 30.95
CA SER A 173 -5.70 1.43 30.10
C SER A 173 -5.04 0.09 30.50
N PHE A 174 -4.98 -0.20 31.79
CA PHE A 174 -4.48 -1.48 32.31
C PHE A 174 -5.32 -2.69 31.85
N TRP A 175 -6.65 -2.57 31.88
CA TRP A 175 -7.56 -3.65 31.49
C TRP A 175 -7.63 -3.85 29.97
N ALA A 176 -7.47 -2.78 29.19
CA ALA A 176 -7.37 -2.87 27.74
C ALA A 176 -6.07 -3.57 27.29
N GLY A 177 -4.94 -3.27 27.95
CA GLY A 177 -3.66 -3.96 27.75
C GLY A 177 -3.74 -5.44 28.13
N LEU A 178 -4.34 -5.74 29.29
CA LEU A 178 -4.57 -7.12 29.74
C LEU A 178 -5.46 -7.90 28.78
N ARG A 179 -6.50 -7.27 28.21
CA ARG A 179 -7.40 -7.92 27.26
C ARG A 179 -6.72 -8.24 25.93
N ARG A 180 -5.81 -7.38 25.44
CA ARG A 180 -4.97 -7.69 24.26
C ARG A 180 -3.96 -8.80 24.54
N PHE A 181 -3.38 -8.83 25.75
CA PHE A 181 -2.50 -9.92 26.17
C PHE A 181 -3.24 -11.27 26.29
N LEU A 182 -4.42 -11.28 26.89
CA LEU A 182 -5.25 -12.49 27.00
C LEU A 182 -5.74 -13.00 25.63
N GLN A 183 -6.07 -12.11 24.70
CA GLN A 183 -6.39 -12.49 23.32
C GLN A 183 -5.18 -13.04 22.56
N ALA A 184 -3.97 -12.58 22.87
CA ALA A 184 -2.74 -13.11 22.27
C ALA A 184 -2.37 -14.51 22.80
N LEU A 185 -2.82 -14.88 24.01
CA LEU A 185 -2.61 -16.21 24.61
C LEU A 185 -3.63 -17.27 24.17
N GLN A 186 -4.72 -16.86 23.52
CA GLN A 186 -5.77 -17.77 23.04
C GLN A 186 -5.58 -18.18 21.55
N ARG A 187 -4.38 -17.96 20.99
CA ARG A 187 -3.98 -18.49 19.68
C ARG A 187 -2.76 -19.40 19.81
#